data_AF-A0A3N5AWW3-F1
#
_entry.id   AF-A0A3N5AWW3-F1
#
_cell.length_a   1.000
_cell.length_b   1.000
_cell.length_c   1.000
_cell.angle_alpha   90.00
_cell.angle_beta   90.00
_cell.angle_gamma   90.00
#
_symmetry.space_group_name_H-M   'P 1'
#
loop_
_entity.id
_entity.type
_entity.pdbx_description
1 polymer ?
#
loop_
_entity_poly.entity_id
_entity_poly.type
_entity_poly.pdbx_seq_one_letter_code
_entity_poly.pdbx_strand_id
1 'polypeptide(L)'
;MEGLDILLIMSSPGEKFPEEMRDEPFLVFERADGERFHRLWYITTRARKAGEYSVFTVIAKNFSTIMESCEPAGYNFKIASYLDNLSGAFILENPAIEHEKGHVWKKPLWKELHPLEICLFLSRLVYPTATNLKYASRCIIQGNQLVRVMPARYYGWLTEAYLPVSQAKILGRRTWYTAEEISTLGKILGNFLERELPERLQRSLWSYVYGFSSDDLTVRWHFIAQAFQSMACINDYCVRQQFLHRIPKIAKDIGIELESKEVEKIWGYRNTVDHGRLIVKATEKELGLLEKAEEVIAKVIKQAFLDEKFALRWENEESLQKCFPVII
;
A
#
# COMPACT_ATOMS: atom_id res chain seq x y z
N MET A 1 -0.50 19.01 -23.96
CA MET A 1 -0.13 19.23 -22.55
C MET A 1 -0.28 17.89 -21.88
N GLU A 2 0.79 17.39 -21.28
CA GLU A 2 0.77 16.14 -20.52
C GLU A 2 0.66 16.49 -19.03
N GLY A 3 -0.27 15.83 -18.34
CA GLY A 3 -0.42 15.95 -16.90
C GLY A 3 0.25 14.76 -16.23
N LEU A 4 1.00 15.01 -15.17
CA LEU A 4 1.58 13.97 -14.32
C LEU A 4 0.95 14.07 -12.93
N ASP A 5 0.39 12.97 -12.43
CA ASP A 5 -0.05 12.91 -11.05
C ASP A 5 1.09 12.37 -10.19
N ILE A 6 1.60 13.17 -9.26
CA ILE A 6 2.75 12.87 -8.41
C ILE A 6 2.28 12.72 -6.95
N LEU A 7 2.40 11.53 -6.40
CA LEU A 7 2.23 11.25 -4.98
C LEU A 7 3.61 11.10 -4.34
N LEU A 8 4.06 12.06 -3.55
CA LEU A 8 5.35 11.93 -2.89
C LEU A 8 5.33 10.84 -1.79
N ILE A 9 6.38 10.03 -1.71
CA ILE A 9 6.56 9.02 -0.66
C ILE A 9 7.89 9.27 0.02
N MET A 10 7.89 9.40 1.34
CA MET A 10 9.14 9.67 2.04
C MET A 10 10.10 8.48 1.96
N SER A 11 11.40 8.74 1.79
CA SER A 11 12.50 7.79 2.07
C SER A 11 13.53 8.46 3.00
N SER A 12 14.49 7.67 3.49
CA SER A 12 15.38 8.05 4.61
C SER A 12 16.25 9.26 4.32
N PRO A 13 16.38 10.21 5.27
CA PRO A 13 17.37 11.26 5.18
C PRO A 13 18.81 10.73 5.14
N GLY A 14 19.52 10.91 4.02
CA GLY A 14 20.97 10.73 3.93
C GLY A 14 21.48 9.33 3.55
N GLU A 15 20.61 8.36 3.26
CA GLU A 15 21.05 7.09 2.65
C GLU A 15 21.45 7.31 1.19
N LYS A 16 22.66 6.87 0.81
CA LYS A 16 23.06 6.79 -0.59
C LYS A 16 22.37 5.58 -1.20
N PHE A 17 21.59 5.78 -2.27
CA PHE A 17 21.00 4.68 -3.03
C PHE A 17 22.09 3.70 -3.55
N PRO A 18 21.80 2.39 -3.65
CA PRO A 18 22.71 1.40 -4.20
C PRO A 18 23.25 1.85 -5.56
N GLU A 19 24.56 1.68 -5.80
CA GLU A 19 25.18 2.11 -7.07
C GLU A 19 24.58 1.41 -8.29
N GLU A 20 24.03 0.22 -8.09
CA GLU A 20 23.33 -0.60 -9.09
C GLU A 20 22.10 0.09 -9.70
N MET A 21 21.48 1.01 -8.96
CA MET A 21 20.36 1.79 -9.49
C MET A 21 20.81 3.03 -10.26
N ARG A 22 22.13 3.35 -10.32
CA ARG A 22 22.60 4.60 -10.93
C ARG A 22 22.43 4.69 -12.44
N ASP A 23 22.32 3.54 -13.09
CA ASP A 23 22.24 3.43 -14.55
C ASP A 23 20.80 3.37 -15.07
N GLU A 24 19.80 3.49 -14.19
CA GLU A 24 18.39 3.62 -14.57
C GLU A 24 18.05 5.03 -15.10
N PRO A 25 17.11 5.15 -16.04
CA PRO A 25 16.87 6.40 -16.73
C PRO A 25 16.36 7.49 -15.76
N PHE A 26 16.77 8.73 -16.02
CA PHE A 26 16.51 9.90 -15.17
C PHE A 26 15.67 10.94 -15.92
N LEU A 27 14.77 11.62 -15.21
CA LEU A 27 14.11 12.83 -15.69
C LEU A 27 14.82 14.04 -15.08
N VAL A 28 15.17 15.00 -15.94
CA VAL A 28 15.72 16.31 -15.55
C VAL A 28 14.71 17.36 -15.99
N PHE A 29 14.21 18.11 -15.03
CA PHE A 29 13.34 19.26 -15.31
C PHE A 29 14.15 20.55 -15.15
N GLU A 30 13.84 21.54 -15.96
CA GLU A 30 14.39 22.90 -15.84
C GLU A 30 13.21 23.84 -15.66
N ARG A 31 13.23 24.68 -14.62
CA ARG A 31 12.19 25.69 -14.46
C ARG A 31 12.32 26.76 -15.55
N ALA A 32 11.22 27.46 -15.83
CA ALA A 32 11.22 28.58 -16.77
C ALA A 32 12.18 29.74 -16.37
N ASP A 33 12.55 29.83 -15.09
CA ASP A 33 13.50 30.82 -14.55
C ASP A 33 14.97 30.38 -14.62
N GLY A 34 15.26 29.20 -15.20
CA GLY A 34 16.62 28.67 -15.36
C GLY A 34 17.16 27.91 -14.14
N GLU A 35 16.37 27.75 -13.07
CA GLU A 35 16.74 26.88 -11.96
C GLU A 35 16.65 25.40 -12.40
N ARG A 36 17.80 24.70 -12.38
CA ARG A 36 17.88 23.28 -12.77
C ARG A 36 17.43 22.37 -11.63
N PHE A 37 16.44 21.52 -11.88
CA PHE A 37 16.13 20.42 -10.97
C PHE A 37 17.15 19.30 -11.19
N HIS A 38 17.75 18.82 -10.11
CA HIS A 38 18.65 17.68 -10.19
C HIS A 38 17.92 16.37 -9.91
N ARG A 39 17.97 15.48 -10.92
CA ARG A 39 17.79 14.01 -10.89
C ARG A 39 16.53 13.50 -10.20
N LEU A 40 15.46 13.35 -10.97
CA LEU A 40 14.34 12.48 -10.64
C LEU A 40 14.69 11.04 -11.07
N TRP A 41 15.03 10.19 -10.09
CA TRP A 41 15.03 8.73 -10.30
C TRP A 41 13.63 8.27 -10.64
N TYR A 42 13.41 7.27 -11.48
CA TYR A 42 12.07 6.72 -11.65
C TYR A 42 12.12 5.21 -11.90
N ILE A 43 11.48 4.42 -11.04
CA ILE A 43 11.26 3.00 -11.37
C ILE A 43 10.16 2.95 -12.43
N THR A 44 10.48 2.60 -13.67
CA THR A 44 9.43 2.32 -14.66
C THR A 44 8.93 0.90 -14.51
N THR A 45 7.64 0.72 -14.29
CA THR A 45 6.98 -0.52 -14.73
C THR A 45 6.33 -0.24 -16.09
N ARG A 46 7.11 -0.37 -17.19
CA ARG A 46 6.53 -0.32 -18.54
C ARG A 46 5.79 -1.63 -18.80
N ALA A 47 4.48 -1.67 -18.53
CA ALA A 47 3.62 -2.67 -19.12
C ALA A 47 3.61 -2.45 -20.65
N ARG A 48 4.29 -3.32 -21.42
CA ARG A 48 4.41 -3.21 -22.89
C ARG A 48 3.08 -3.43 -23.66
N LYS A 49 1.94 -3.45 -22.98
CA LYS A 49 0.62 -3.51 -23.63
C LYS A 49 0.10 -2.10 -23.90
N ALA A 50 -0.29 -1.89 -25.15
CA ALA A 50 -0.68 -0.60 -25.71
C ALA A 50 -1.72 0.13 -24.84
N GLY A 51 -1.35 1.29 -24.31
CA GLY A 51 -2.30 2.29 -23.78
C GLY A 51 -2.61 2.23 -22.28
N GLU A 52 -1.89 1.43 -21.48
CA GLU A 52 -2.14 1.34 -20.04
C GLU A 52 -1.07 2.09 -19.23
N TYR A 53 -1.54 2.84 -18.23
CA TYR A 53 -0.83 3.78 -17.37
C TYR A 53 0.60 3.37 -16.99
N SER A 54 1.52 4.34 -16.96
CA SER A 54 2.87 4.14 -16.43
C SER A 54 2.95 4.72 -15.02
N VAL A 55 3.20 3.84 -14.04
CA VAL A 55 3.57 4.21 -12.67
C VAL A 55 5.09 4.28 -12.60
N PHE A 56 5.57 5.32 -11.94
CA PHE A 56 6.96 5.72 -11.80
C PHE A 56 7.25 5.92 -10.31
N THR A 57 8.49 5.74 -9.83
CA THR A 57 8.86 6.03 -8.43
C THR A 57 9.97 7.07 -8.29
N VAL A 58 9.70 8.27 -7.78
CA VAL A 58 10.53 9.45 -8.08
C VAL A 58 11.16 10.27 -6.96
N ILE A 59 12.42 10.66 -7.13
CA ILE A 59 13.20 11.48 -6.16
C ILE A 59 13.16 12.96 -6.54
N ALA A 60 12.45 13.81 -5.78
CA ALA A 60 12.41 15.25 -6.05
C ALA A 60 13.41 16.03 -5.18
N LYS A 61 14.26 16.85 -5.80
CA LYS A 61 14.86 18.04 -5.17
C LYS A 61 13.89 19.22 -5.33
N ASN A 62 13.73 20.06 -4.30
CA ASN A 62 12.75 21.17 -4.16
C ASN A 62 11.34 20.77 -3.69
N PHE A 63 11.28 20.02 -2.60
CA PHE A 63 10.06 19.60 -1.91
C PHE A 63 9.17 20.76 -1.41
N SER A 64 9.78 21.88 -1.01
CA SER A 64 9.06 23.05 -0.49
C SER A 64 7.98 23.54 -1.46
N THR A 65 8.31 23.65 -2.75
CA THR A 65 7.37 24.11 -3.79
C THR A 65 6.18 23.15 -3.98
N ILE A 66 6.41 21.83 -3.85
CA ILE A 66 5.34 20.83 -3.98
C ILE A 66 4.40 20.95 -2.77
N MET A 67 4.95 21.02 -1.57
CA MET A 67 4.15 21.11 -0.35
C MET A 67 3.39 22.43 -0.18
N GLU A 68 3.97 23.55 -0.63
CA GLU A 68 3.29 24.85 -0.72
C GLU A 68 2.07 24.79 -1.65
N SER A 69 2.08 23.85 -2.60
CA SER A 69 1.00 23.64 -3.57
C SER A 69 -0.02 22.58 -3.13
N CYS A 70 0.19 21.87 -2.01
CA CYS A 70 -0.75 20.88 -1.45
C CYS A 70 -1.80 21.53 -0.53
N GLU A 71 -2.89 20.84 -0.21
CA GLU A 71 -3.90 21.34 0.74
C GLU A 71 -3.90 20.58 2.08
N PRO A 72 -3.88 21.29 3.23
CA PRO A 72 -3.73 22.74 3.36
C PRO A 72 -2.30 23.18 2.96
N ALA A 73 -2.20 24.31 2.28
CA ALA A 73 -0.93 24.90 1.87
C ALA A 73 -0.16 25.37 3.10
N GLY A 74 0.71 24.51 3.64
CA GLY A 74 1.71 24.80 4.68
C GLY A 74 1.33 25.83 5.76
N TYR A 75 0.06 25.93 6.17
CA TYR A 75 -0.42 27.10 6.92
C TYR A 75 0.31 27.16 8.27
N ASN A 76 1.25 28.11 8.40
CA ASN A 76 2.20 28.28 9.51
C ASN A 76 3.14 27.08 9.79
N PHE A 77 3.27 26.12 8.88
CA PHE A 77 4.23 25.02 9.01
C PHE A 77 5.50 25.38 8.22
N LYS A 78 6.53 25.90 8.90
CA LYS A 78 7.88 25.91 8.30
C LYS A 78 8.29 24.45 8.15
N ILE A 79 8.33 23.98 6.90
CA ILE A 79 8.92 22.70 6.55
C ILE A 79 10.36 22.74 7.09
N ALA A 80 10.58 22.05 8.19
CA ALA A 80 11.91 21.98 8.77
C ALA A 80 12.80 21.20 7.79
N SER A 81 14.06 21.62 7.69
CA SER A 81 15.09 21.15 6.76
C SER A 81 15.36 19.63 6.78
N TYR A 82 14.72 18.86 7.67
CA TYR A 82 14.78 17.41 7.64
C TYR A 82 14.01 16.79 6.46
N LEU A 83 13.09 17.52 5.81
CA LEU A 83 12.40 17.08 4.59
C LEU A 83 13.21 17.35 3.30
N ASP A 84 14.36 18.02 3.38
CA ASP A 84 15.24 18.26 2.22
C ASP A 84 15.91 16.96 1.69
N ASN A 85 15.74 15.84 2.41
CA ASN A 85 16.30 14.54 2.04
C ASN A 85 15.23 13.51 1.65
N LEU A 86 14.09 13.96 1.12
CA LEU A 86 13.11 13.06 0.52
C LEU A 86 13.71 12.39 -0.72
N SER A 87 13.70 11.06 -0.73
CA SER A 87 14.25 10.25 -1.82
C SER A 87 13.19 9.27 -2.39
N GLY A 88 11.91 9.67 -2.42
CA GLY A 88 10.85 8.89 -3.08
C GLY A 88 9.57 9.66 -3.42
N ALA A 89 8.84 9.12 -4.38
CA ALA A 89 7.52 9.54 -4.86
C ALA A 89 6.94 8.39 -5.68
N PHE A 90 5.65 8.32 -5.88
CA PHE A 90 5.02 7.71 -7.03
C PHE A 90 4.70 8.83 -8.02
N ILE A 91 4.98 8.61 -9.29
CA ILE A 91 4.52 9.45 -10.39
C ILE A 91 3.64 8.56 -11.26
N LEU A 92 2.55 9.11 -11.75
CA LEU A 92 1.69 8.49 -12.74
C LEU A 92 1.71 9.42 -13.94
N GLU A 93 2.23 8.94 -15.07
CA GLU A 93 1.99 9.64 -16.34
C GLU A 93 0.51 9.46 -16.68
N ASN A 94 -0.20 10.58 -16.68
CA ASN A 94 -1.58 10.62 -17.06
C ASN A 94 -1.63 11.05 -18.54
N PRO A 95 -1.80 10.11 -19.50
CA PRO A 95 -1.95 10.50 -20.90
C PRO A 95 -3.19 11.37 -20.99
N ALA A 96 -3.03 12.66 -21.34
CA ALA A 96 -4.07 13.69 -21.34
C ALA A 96 -5.52 13.13 -21.39
N ILE A 97 -6.15 12.91 -20.22
CA ILE A 97 -7.46 12.25 -20.17
C ILE A 97 -8.57 13.24 -20.53
N GLU A 98 -9.31 12.89 -21.58
CA GLU A 98 -10.72 13.24 -21.78
C GLU A 98 -11.53 12.71 -20.57
N HIS A 99 -11.64 13.51 -19.51
CA HIS A 99 -12.42 13.18 -18.31
C HIS A 99 -13.92 13.33 -18.56
N GLU A 100 -14.47 12.76 -19.63
CA GLU A 100 -15.91 12.83 -19.91
C GLU A 100 -16.38 11.55 -20.60
N LYS A 101 -16.77 10.53 -19.82
CA LYS A 101 -18.01 9.75 -20.00
C LYS A 101 -18.11 8.65 -18.94
N GLY A 102 -19.23 8.66 -18.22
CA GLY A 102 -19.51 7.84 -17.05
C GLY A 102 -19.21 6.35 -17.23
N HIS A 103 -18.50 5.78 -16.26
CA HIS A 103 -18.21 4.36 -16.22
C HIS A 103 -19.35 3.56 -15.58
N VAL A 104 -19.69 2.47 -16.25
CA VAL A 104 -20.71 1.48 -15.88
C VAL A 104 -20.08 0.42 -14.99
N TRP A 105 -20.70 0.19 -13.83
CA TRP A 105 -20.33 -0.77 -12.78
C TRP A 105 -20.36 -2.24 -13.23
N LYS A 106 -19.25 -2.76 -13.79
CA LYS A 106 -19.08 -4.21 -14.06
C LYS A 106 -17.63 -4.72 -13.96
N LYS A 107 -16.66 -3.91 -13.52
CA LYS A 107 -15.26 -4.36 -13.38
C LYS A 107 -14.94 -4.64 -11.90
N PRO A 108 -13.99 -5.56 -11.58
CA PRO A 108 -13.52 -5.72 -10.21
C PRO A 108 -12.99 -4.39 -9.68
N LEU A 109 -13.29 -4.07 -8.41
CA LEU A 109 -13.16 -2.74 -7.82
C LEU A 109 -11.77 -2.08 -7.98
N TRP A 110 -10.67 -2.85 -8.06
CA TRP A 110 -9.33 -2.29 -8.31
C TRP A 110 -9.20 -1.66 -9.69
N LYS A 111 -9.94 -2.15 -10.69
CA LYS A 111 -9.94 -1.57 -12.04
C LYS A 111 -10.64 -0.21 -12.07
N GLU A 112 -11.32 0.15 -10.98
CA GLU A 112 -11.96 1.46 -10.78
C GLU A 112 -11.12 2.35 -9.86
N LEU A 113 -10.14 1.80 -9.14
CA LEU A 113 -9.22 2.59 -8.35
C LEU A 113 -8.25 3.37 -9.22
N HIS A 114 -7.89 4.55 -8.71
CA HIS A 114 -6.81 5.31 -9.29
C HIS A 114 -5.48 4.56 -9.10
N PRO A 115 -4.59 4.50 -10.10
CA PRO A 115 -3.32 3.78 -9.96
C PRO A 115 -2.48 4.20 -8.76
N LEU A 116 -2.55 5.48 -8.34
CA LEU A 116 -1.86 5.95 -7.12
C LEU A 116 -2.43 5.35 -5.82
N GLU A 117 -3.73 5.03 -5.77
CA GLU A 117 -4.34 4.33 -4.64
C GLU A 117 -3.78 2.91 -4.56
N ILE A 118 -3.72 2.21 -5.69
CA ILE A 118 -3.11 0.88 -5.79
C ILE A 118 -1.66 0.91 -5.32
N CYS A 119 -0.87 1.89 -5.77
CA CYS A 119 0.52 2.06 -5.36
C CYS A 119 0.66 2.23 -3.86
N LEU A 120 -0.16 3.10 -3.28
CA LEU A 120 -0.18 3.37 -1.85
C LEU A 120 -0.64 2.14 -1.04
N PHE A 121 -1.53 1.32 -1.59
CA PHE A 121 -1.98 0.09 -0.92
C PHE A 121 -0.92 -0.99 -0.94
N LEU A 122 -0.29 -1.21 -2.10
CA LEU A 122 0.76 -2.19 -2.26
C LEU A 122 2.03 -1.81 -1.48
N SER A 123 2.30 -0.51 -1.30
CA SER A 123 3.43 -0.06 -0.48
C SER A 123 3.30 -0.48 0.98
N ARG A 124 2.07 -0.57 1.50
CA ARG A 124 1.81 -1.01 2.88
C ARG A 124 2.08 -2.50 3.10
N LEU A 125 2.10 -3.31 2.05
CA LEU A 125 2.56 -4.71 2.12
C LEU A 125 4.07 -4.81 2.39
N VAL A 126 4.82 -3.80 1.93
CA VAL A 126 6.27 -3.72 2.15
C VAL A 126 6.55 -3.16 3.53
N TYR A 127 5.98 -1.99 3.83
CA TYR A 127 6.14 -1.31 5.10
C TYR A 127 4.88 -0.48 5.44
N PRO A 128 4.23 -0.72 6.60
CA PRO A 128 3.01 -0.01 6.97
C PRO A 128 3.33 1.46 7.29
N THR A 129 2.82 2.36 6.45
CA THR A 129 2.94 3.82 6.62
C THR A 129 1.57 4.46 6.74
N ALA A 130 1.50 5.57 7.51
CA ALA A 130 0.33 6.44 7.56
C ALA A 130 0.26 7.40 6.35
N THR A 131 1.10 7.19 5.33
CA THR A 131 1.11 8.01 4.11
C THR A 131 -0.27 7.95 3.46
N ASN A 132 -0.74 9.12 3.01
CA ASN A 132 -2.07 9.32 2.46
C ASN A 132 -1.98 10.12 1.15
N LEU A 133 -3.06 10.13 0.37
CA LEU A 133 -3.12 10.85 -0.91
C LEU A 133 -3.47 12.34 -0.75
N LYS A 134 -3.73 12.82 0.47
CA LYS A 134 -4.12 14.23 0.71
C LYS A 134 -3.00 15.20 0.32
N TYR A 135 -1.75 14.74 0.37
CA TYR A 135 -0.58 15.52 -0.03
C TYR A 135 -0.08 15.21 -1.45
N ALA A 136 -0.87 14.53 -2.28
CA ALA A 136 -0.50 14.32 -3.68
C ALA A 136 -0.71 15.62 -4.49
N SER A 137 0.15 15.82 -5.49
CA SER A 137 0.10 16.97 -6.38
C SER A 137 0.08 16.53 -7.85
N ARG A 138 -0.66 17.25 -8.67
CA ARG A 138 -0.58 17.17 -10.13
C ARG A 138 0.46 18.17 -10.64
N CYS A 139 1.45 17.67 -11.35
CA CYS A 139 2.45 18.47 -12.05
C CYS A 139 2.12 18.53 -13.55
N ILE A 140 2.05 19.75 -14.09
CA ILE A 140 1.86 20.00 -15.52
C ILE A 140 3.21 20.33 -16.12
N ILE A 141 3.61 19.54 -17.12
CA ILE A 141 4.92 19.65 -17.76
C ILE A 141 4.72 19.96 -19.25
N GLN A 142 5.54 20.89 -19.77
CA GLN A 142 5.53 21.28 -21.18
C GLN A 142 6.97 21.23 -21.71
N GLY A 143 7.24 20.28 -22.62
CA GLY A 143 8.61 19.94 -22.98
C GLY A 143 9.35 19.39 -21.75
N ASN A 144 10.50 19.98 -21.43
CA ASN A 144 11.28 19.62 -20.23
C ASN A 144 11.05 20.58 -19.05
N GLN A 145 10.03 21.43 -19.12
CA GLN A 145 9.77 22.45 -18.10
C GLN A 145 8.54 22.13 -17.26
N LEU A 146 8.71 22.17 -15.93
CA LEU A 146 7.59 22.14 -14.98
C LEU A 146 6.86 23.48 -15.05
N VAL A 147 5.65 23.48 -15.59
CA VAL A 147 4.85 24.70 -15.81
C VAL A 147 4.01 25.02 -14.58
N ARG A 148 3.43 24.01 -13.93
CA ARG A 148 2.49 24.21 -12.83
C ARG A 148 2.45 23.02 -11.90
N VAL A 149 2.27 23.27 -10.61
CA VAL A 149 1.92 22.26 -9.60
C VAL A 149 0.53 22.63 -9.05
N MET A 150 -0.33 21.63 -8.88
CA MET A 150 -1.68 21.78 -8.32
C MET A 150 -1.93 20.65 -7.31
N PRO A 151 -2.79 20.81 -6.31
CA PRO A 151 -3.25 19.67 -5.52
C PRO A 151 -3.90 18.64 -6.44
N ALA A 152 -3.60 17.35 -6.26
CA ALA A 152 -4.21 16.28 -7.07
C ALA A 152 -5.67 16.00 -6.67
N ARG A 153 -6.14 16.59 -5.55
CA ARG A 153 -7.54 16.54 -5.09
C ARG A 153 -8.10 15.12 -4.94
N TYR A 154 -7.28 14.20 -4.43
CA TYR A 154 -7.78 12.90 -4.00
C TYR A 154 -8.56 13.07 -2.70
N TYR A 155 -9.87 12.85 -2.78
CA TYR A 155 -10.77 12.85 -1.64
C TYR A 155 -11.53 11.54 -1.58
N GLY A 156 -12.09 11.25 -0.41
CA GLY A 156 -12.93 10.09 -0.20
C GLY A 156 -12.21 8.95 0.49
N TRP A 157 -12.90 7.81 0.50
CA TRP A 157 -12.49 6.63 1.23
C TRP A 157 -11.23 6.01 0.61
N LEU A 158 -10.41 5.36 1.44
CA LEU A 158 -9.10 4.80 1.08
C LEU A 158 -7.97 5.78 0.77
N THR A 159 -8.23 7.08 0.73
CA THR A 159 -7.17 8.09 0.58
C THR A 159 -6.31 8.21 1.84
N GLU A 160 -6.80 7.76 3.00
CA GLU A 160 -6.14 7.78 4.30
C GLU A 160 -5.72 6.38 4.75
N ALA A 161 -4.71 6.31 5.63
CA ALA A 161 -4.44 5.12 6.42
C ALA A 161 -4.07 5.46 7.85
N TYR A 162 -4.46 4.56 8.72
CA TYR A 162 -4.28 4.69 10.16
C TYR A 162 -3.35 3.58 10.64
N LEU A 163 -2.34 3.96 11.43
CA LEU A 163 -1.50 2.99 12.13
C LEU A 163 -2.04 2.82 13.57
N PRO A 164 -2.03 1.60 14.13
CA PRO A 164 -2.44 1.40 15.53
C PRO A 164 -1.59 2.26 16.47
N VAL A 165 -2.20 2.83 17.52
CA VAL A 165 -1.57 3.85 18.38
C VAL A 165 -0.31 3.34 19.12
N SER A 166 -0.16 2.03 19.33
CA SER A 166 1.11 1.43 19.80
C SER A 166 2.27 1.68 18.84
N GLN A 167 2.01 1.79 17.53
CA GLN A 167 3.01 2.21 16.53
C GLN A 167 3.25 3.73 16.53
N ALA A 168 2.21 4.53 16.79
CA ALA A 168 2.29 6.00 16.77
C ALA A 168 2.97 6.61 18.01
N LYS A 169 3.00 5.89 19.15
CA LYS A 169 3.71 6.32 20.37
C LYS A 169 5.23 6.19 20.29
N ILE A 170 5.78 5.52 19.26
CA ILE A 170 7.24 5.37 19.12
C ILE A 170 7.73 6.44 18.15
N LEU A 171 8.30 7.51 18.72
CA LEU A 171 9.19 8.50 18.10
C LEU A 171 10.44 7.90 17.39
N GLY A 172 10.38 6.62 16.98
CA GLY A 172 11.47 5.85 16.39
C GLY A 172 11.04 4.94 15.24
N ARG A 173 9.76 4.93 14.83
CA ARG A 173 9.39 4.33 13.54
C ARG A 173 9.62 5.33 12.43
N ARG A 174 10.34 4.91 11.40
CA ARG A 174 10.49 5.69 10.18
C ARG A 174 9.15 5.83 9.49
N THR A 175 8.85 7.03 8.99
CA THR A 175 7.70 7.31 8.12
C THR A 175 8.06 7.16 6.65
N TRP A 176 9.18 6.51 6.38
CA TRP A 176 9.86 6.54 5.10
C TRP A 176 10.37 5.16 4.73
N TYR A 177 10.47 4.85 3.44
CA TYR A 177 10.97 3.56 2.94
C TYR A 177 12.51 3.55 2.83
N THR A 178 13.11 2.36 2.96
CA THR A 178 14.52 2.14 2.60
C THR A 178 14.67 1.85 1.10
N ALA A 179 15.89 1.91 0.57
CA ALA A 179 16.15 1.55 -0.83
C ALA A 179 15.74 0.10 -1.17
N GLU A 180 15.98 -0.84 -0.26
CA GLU A 180 15.58 -2.24 -0.41
C GLU A 180 14.06 -2.41 -0.48
N GLU A 181 13.33 -1.65 0.33
CA GLU A 181 11.87 -1.67 0.33
C GLU A 181 11.28 -1.05 -0.94
N ILE A 182 11.87 0.04 -1.43
CA ILE A 182 11.48 0.64 -2.71
C ILE A 182 11.73 -0.35 -3.86
N SER A 183 12.87 -1.05 -3.85
CA SER A 183 13.14 -2.13 -4.82
C SER A 183 12.10 -3.25 -4.74
N THR A 184 11.75 -3.67 -3.52
CA THR A 184 10.73 -4.70 -3.27
C THR A 184 9.35 -4.25 -3.77
N LEU A 185 8.99 -3.00 -3.51
CA LEU A 185 7.74 -2.40 -3.98
C LEU A 185 7.67 -2.35 -5.50
N GLY A 186 8.77 -1.97 -6.18
CA GLY A 186 8.84 -1.99 -7.64
C GLY A 186 8.55 -3.38 -8.22
N LYS A 187 9.07 -4.44 -7.59
CA LYS A 187 8.78 -5.84 -7.97
C LYS A 187 7.31 -6.19 -7.77
N ILE A 188 6.73 -5.81 -6.62
CA ILE A 188 5.30 -6.04 -6.33
C ILE A 188 4.42 -5.34 -7.36
N LEU A 189 4.71 -4.07 -7.69
CA LEU A 189 3.96 -3.30 -8.67
C LEU A 189 4.06 -3.91 -10.07
N GLY A 190 5.27 -4.30 -10.50
CA GLY A 190 5.46 -5.00 -11.77
C GLY A 190 4.63 -6.28 -11.83
N ASN A 191 4.72 -7.11 -10.79
CA ASN A 191 3.98 -8.36 -10.72
C ASN A 191 2.45 -8.15 -10.62
N PHE A 192 1.99 -7.09 -9.97
CA PHE A 192 0.57 -6.73 -9.93
C PHE A 192 0.01 -6.41 -11.31
N LEU A 193 0.81 -5.76 -12.17
CA LEU A 193 0.40 -5.43 -13.54
C LEU A 193 0.48 -6.65 -14.48
N GLU A 194 1.41 -7.56 -14.25
CA GLU A 194 1.65 -8.71 -15.12
C GLU A 194 0.77 -9.92 -14.82
N ARG A 195 0.36 -10.10 -13.56
CA ARG A 195 -0.41 -11.27 -13.12
C ARG A 195 -1.42 -10.94 -12.04
N GLU A 196 -2.48 -11.73 -12.04
CA GLU A 196 -3.49 -11.71 -10.98
C GLU A 196 -3.07 -12.64 -9.82
N LEU A 197 -3.27 -12.20 -8.58
CA LEU A 197 -3.16 -13.10 -7.43
C LEU A 197 -4.31 -14.13 -7.45
N PRO A 198 -4.14 -15.31 -6.83
CA PRO A 198 -5.26 -16.18 -6.54
C PRO A 198 -6.42 -15.43 -5.87
N GLU A 199 -7.65 -15.74 -6.24
CA GLU A 199 -8.85 -14.98 -5.83
C GLU A 199 -8.94 -14.81 -4.30
N ARG A 200 -8.57 -15.84 -3.53
CA ARG A 200 -8.54 -15.81 -2.06
C ARG A 200 -7.59 -14.75 -1.52
N LEU A 201 -6.42 -14.60 -2.14
CA LEU A 201 -5.44 -13.58 -1.77
C LEU A 201 -5.85 -12.19 -2.25
N GLN A 202 -6.55 -12.07 -3.39
CA GLN A 202 -7.15 -10.79 -3.79
C GLN A 202 -8.19 -10.33 -2.77
N ARG A 203 -9.12 -11.20 -2.36
CA ARG A 203 -10.11 -10.88 -1.33
C ARG A 203 -9.43 -10.53 0.00
N SER A 204 -8.39 -11.26 0.38
CA SER A 204 -7.60 -10.95 1.58
C SER A 204 -6.91 -9.59 1.49
N LEU A 205 -6.31 -9.25 0.34
CA LEU A 205 -5.70 -7.94 0.10
C LEU A 205 -6.73 -6.82 0.24
N TRP A 206 -7.93 -7.02 -0.27
CA TRP A 206 -8.99 -6.01 -0.17
C TRP A 206 -9.46 -5.77 1.24
N SER A 207 -9.79 -6.84 1.97
CA SER A 207 -10.15 -6.72 3.37
C SER A 207 -9.01 -6.08 4.17
N TYR A 208 -7.76 -6.43 3.90
CA TYR A 208 -6.61 -5.78 4.53
C TYR A 208 -6.56 -4.26 4.26
N VAL A 209 -6.69 -3.83 3.00
CA VAL A 209 -6.68 -2.41 2.62
C VAL A 209 -7.82 -1.65 3.30
N TYR A 210 -9.01 -2.23 3.32
CA TYR A 210 -10.16 -1.64 4.00
C TYR A 210 -9.93 -1.48 5.50
N GLY A 211 -9.38 -2.51 6.15
CA GLY A 211 -9.02 -2.42 7.57
C GLY A 211 -8.02 -1.29 7.83
N PHE A 212 -6.99 -1.15 6.98
CA PHE A 212 -5.97 -0.10 7.09
C PHE A 212 -6.51 1.32 6.89
N SER A 213 -7.55 1.45 6.07
CA SER A 213 -8.20 2.74 5.77
C SER A 213 -9.15 3.24 6.86
N SER A 214 -9.39 2.43 7.91
CA SER A 214 -10.33 2.73 8.97
C SER A 214 -9.62 3.08 10.28
N ASP A 215 -10.01 4.18 10.89
CA ASP A 215 -9.63 4.55 12.26
C ASP A 215 -10.53 3.87 13.32
N ASP A 216 -11.73 3.44 12.93
CA ASP A 216 -12.62 2.63 13.78
C ASP A 216 -12.06 1.21 13.97
N LEU A 217 -11.70 0.89 15.23
CA LEU A 217 -11.18 -0.42 15.62
C LEU A 217 -12.16 -1.57 15.38
N THR A 218 -13.46 -1.32 15.49
CA THR A 218 -14.53 -2.30 15.22
C THR A 218 -14.46 -2.73 13.76
N VAL A 219 -14.43 -1.74 12.85
CA VAL A 219 -14.34 -1.96 11.41
C VAL A 219 -13.03 -2.64 11.05
N ARG A 220 -11.92 -2.19 11.65
CA ARG A 220 -10.59 -2.75 11.41
C ARG A 220 -10.48 -4.21 11.82
N TRP A 221 -10.92 -4.57 13.04
CA TRP A 221 -10.93 -5.97 13.49
C TRP A 221 -11.77 -6.87 12.60
N HIS A 222 -12.94 -6.39 12.16
CA HIS A 222 -13.79 -7.13 11.24
C HIS A 222 -13.06 -7.44 9.93
N PHE A 223 -12.46 -6.43 9.31
CA PHE A 223 -11.74 -6.60 8.05
C PHE A 223 -10.47 -7.45 8.17
N ILE A 224 -9.72 -7.35 9.26
CA ILE A 224 -8.56 -8.23 9.51
C ILE A 224 -9.00 -9.69 9.65
N ALA A 225 -10.09 -9.95 10.36
CA ALA A 225 -10.62 -11.30 10.44
C ALA A 225 -11.17 -11.79 9.10
N GLN A 226 -11.84 -10.93 8.32
CA GLN A 226 -12.32 -11.26 6.98
C GLN A 226 -11.18 -11.57 6.01
N ALA A 227 -10.05 -10.87 6.12
CA ALA A 227 -8.85 -11.14 5.33
C ALA A 227 -8.32 -12.55 5.60
N PHE A 228 -8.18 -12.90 6.89
CA PHE A 228 -7.81 -14.26 7.28
C PHE A 228 -8.82 -15.32 6.86
N GLN A 229 -10.13 -15.05 6.98
CA GLN A 229 -11.17 -15.97 6.50
C GLN A 229 -11.04 -16.22 5.00
N SER A 230 -10.87 -15.16 4.21
CA SER A 230 -10.71 -15.27 2.75
C SER A 230 -9.50 -16.09 2.35
N MET A 231 -8.40 -15.93 3.09
CA MET A 231 -7.15 -16.65 2.86
C MET A 231 -7.20 -18.12 3.30
N ALA A 232 -7.83 -18.41 4.44
CA ALA A 232 -7.67 -19.68 5.14
C ALA A 232 -8.90 -20.58 5.11
N CYS A 233 -10.10 -20.10 4.81
CA CYS A 233 -11.31 -20.93 4.81
C CYS A 233 -11.63 -21.35 3.37
N ILE A 234 -11.86 -22.65 3.16
CA ILE A 234 -12.17 -23.20 1.83
C ILE A 234 -13.67 -23.22 1.54
N ASN A 235 -14.49 -23.48 2.55
CA ASN A 235 -15.95 -23.60 2.45
C ASN A 235 -16.62 -23.21 3.78
N ASP A 236 -17.95 -23.28 3.82
CA ASP A 236 -18.77 -22.88 4.97
C ASP A 236 -18.82 -23.94 6.10
N TYR A 237 -18.25 -25.13 5.90
CA TYR A 237 -18.25 -26.18 6.90
C TYR A 237 -17.15 -25.96 7.94
N CYS A 238 -17.49 -25.83 9.22
CA CYS A 238 -16.50 -25.66 10.30
C CYS A 238 -15.53 -24.49 10.09
N VAL A 239 -16.01 -23.34 9.57
CA VAL A 239 -15.20 -22.14 9.28
C VAL A 239 -14.32 -21.73 10.47
N ARG A 240 -14.89 -21.77 11.69
CA ARG A 240 -14.14 -21.45 12.92
C ARG A 240 -12.94 -22.37 13.08
N GLN A 241 -13.12 -23.68 12.94
CA GLN A 241 -12.05 -24.66 13.07
C GLN A 241 -11.00 -24.44 11.98
N GLN A 242 -11.42 -24.25 10.72
CA GLN A 242 -10.49 -23.95 9.63
C GLN A 242 -9.62 -22.73 9.94
N PHE A 243 -10.24 -21.64 10.42
CA PHE A 243 -9.55 -20.43 10.84
C PHE A 243 -8.55 -20.68 11.98
N LEU A 244 -9.00 -21.30 13.07
CA LEU A 244 -8.17 -21.54 14.26
C LEU A 244 -7.00 -22.49 13.98
N HIS A 245 -7.17 -23.46 13.08
CA HIS A 245 -6.12 -24.44 12.75
C HIS A 245 -5.16 -23.97 11.66
N ARG A 246 -5.62 -23.24 10.64
CA ARG A 246 -4.76 -22.85 9.50
C ARG A 246 -3.99 -21.56 9.78
N ILE A 247 -4.58 -20.55 10.40
CA ILE A 247 -3.93 -19.25 10.59
C ILE A 247 -2.59 -19.35 11.37
N PRO A 248 -2.48 -20.08 12.49
CA PRO A 248 -1.19 -20.27 13.16
C PRO A 248 -0.14 -20.95 12.27
N LYS A 249 -0.56 -21.92 11.44
CA LYS A 249 0.34 -22.64 10.51
C LYS A 249 0.82 -21.74 9.39
N ILE A 250 -0.08 -20.94 8.81
CA ILE A 250 0.24 -19.95 7.79
C ILE A 250 1.22 -18.92 8.36
N ALA A 251 0.95 -18.37 9.54
CA ALA A 251 1.85 -17.42 10.19
C ALA A 251 3.24 -18.03 10.43
N LYS A 252 3.30 -19.27 10.94
CA LYS A 252 4.56 -19.99 11.14
C LYS A 252 5.33 -20.22 9.83
N ASP A 253 4.64 -20.56 8.75
CA ASP A 253 5.23 -20.79 7.41
C ASP A 253 5.92 -19.53 6.85
N ILE A 254 5.44 -18.33 7.20
CA ILE A 254 6.10 -17.05 6.86
C ILE A 254 7.00 -16.52 7.99
N GLY A 255 7.30 -17.33 9.00
CA GLY A 255 8.22 -16.98 10.09
C GLY A 255 7.67 -15.95 11.09
N ILE A 256 6.36 -15.88 11.28
CA ILE A 256 5.71 -15.08 12.33
C ILE A 256 5.03 -16.02 13.32
N GLU A 257 5.38 -15.94 14.59
CA GLU A 257 4.75 -16.77 15.63
C GLU A 257 3.40 -16.20 16.02
N LEU A 258 2.27 -16.73 15.53
CA LEU A 258 0.94 -16.33 15.97
C LEU A 258 0.26 -17.48 16.74
N GLU A 259 0.10 -17.33 18.05
CA GLU A 259 -0.37 -18.43 18.90
C GLU A 259 -1.86 -18.75 18.69
N SER A 260 -2.28 -20.00 18.91
CA SER A 260 -3.69 -20.39 18.80
C SER A 260 -4.63 -19.54 19.68
N LYS A 261 -4.21 -19.18 20.89
CA LYS A 261 -4.97 -18.30 21.80
C LYS A 261 -5.12 -16.87 21.26
N GLU A 262 -4.14 -16.41 20.48
CA GLU A 262 -4.17 -15.11 19.82
C GLU A 262 -5.15 -15.15 18.64
N VAL A 263 -5.09 -16.20 17.82
CA VAL A 263 -6.03 -16.41 16.71
C VAL A 263 -7.47 -16.57 17.21
N GLU A 264 -7.68 -17.24 18.33
CA GLU A 264 -8.99 -17.34 18.97
C GLU A 264 -9.55 -15.98 19.40
N LYS A 265 -8.68 -15.08 19.88
CA LYS A 265 -9.09 -13.69 20.18
C LYS A 265 -9.47 -12.91 18.93
N ILE A 266 -8.72 -13.05 17.84
CA ILE A 266 -9.05 -12.41 16.55
C ILE A 266 -10.44 -12.87 16.09
N TRP A 267 -10.71 -14.18 16.16
CA TRP A 267 -12.05 -14.73 15.88
C TRP A 267 -13.12 -14.19 16.83
N GLY A 268 -12.79 -14.05 18.12
CA GLY A 268 -13.67 -13.45 19.12
C GLY A 268 -14.05 -12.00 18.83
N TYR A 269 -13.10 -11.17 18.36
CA TYR A 269 -13.40 -9.80 17.93
C TYR A 269 -14.34 -9.79 16.73
N ARG A 270 -14.07 -10.60 15.70
CA ARG A 270 -14.97 -10.75 14.55
C ARG A 270 -16.39 -11.07 14.99
N ASN A 271 -16.54 -12.08 15.84
CA ASN A 271 -17.83 -12.48 16.37
C ASN A 271 -18.51 -11.36 17.18
N THR A 272 -17.74 -10.59 17.94
CA THR A 272 -18.25 -9.43 18.69
C THR A 272 -18.83 -8.38 17.74
N VAL A 273 -18.10 -8.07 16.67
CA VAL A 273 -18.54 -7.09 15.65
C VAL A 273 -19.80 -7.57 14.92
N ASP A 274 -19.86 -8.84 14.51
CA ASP A 274 -21.02 -9.37 13.77
C ASP A 274 -22.31 -9.38 14.61
N HIS A 275 -22.19 -9.42 15.93
CA HIS A 275 -23.30 -9.28 16.87
C HIS A 275 -23.64 -7.80 17.19
N GLY A 276 -23.14 -6.86 16.37
CA GLY A 276 -23.41 -5.43 16.48
C GLY A 276 -22.74 -4.76 17.69
N ARG A 277 -21.72 -5.37 18.29
CA ARG A 277 -21.01 -4.79 19.43
C ARG A 277 -19.78 -4.03 18.96
N LEU A 278 -19.65 -2.80 19.45
CA LEU A 278 -18.55 -1.90 19.13
C LEU A 278 -17.31 -2.21 19.98
N ILE A 279 -16.12 -2.11 19.37
CA ILE A 279 -14.83 -2.18 20.03
C ILE A 279 -14.31 -0.75 20.19
N VAL A 280 -14.78 -0.07 21.23
CA VAL A 280 -14.50 1.36 21.44
C VAL A 280 -13.07 1.60 21.92
N LYS A 281 -12.47 0.64 22.62
CA LYS A 281 -11.11 0.75 23.17
C LYS A 281 -10.39 -0.60 23.05
N ALA A 282 -9.09 -0.52 22.81
CA ALA A 282 -8.17 -1.65 22.84
C ALA A 282 -7.02 -1.34 23.79
N THR A 283 -6.62 -2.33 24.57
CA THR A 283 -5.38 -2.34 25.36
C THR A 283 -4.16 -2.42 24.45
N GLU A 284 -2.97 -2.06 24.96
CA GLU A 284 -1.72 -2.15 24.19
C GLU A 284 -1.45 -3.57 23.67
N LYS A 285 -1.82 -4.59 24.44
CA LYS A 285 -1.70 -5.99 24.02
C LYS A 285 -2.62 -6.33 22.84
N GLU A 286 -3.82 -5.77 22.81
CA GLU A 286 -4.78 -5.99 21.73
C GLU A 286 -4.37 -5.23 20.48
N LEU A 287 -3.86 -4.01 20.61
CA LEU A 287 -3.26 -3.28 19.50
C LEU A 287 -2.02 -4.01 18.95
N GLY A 288 -1.14 -4.52 19.82
CA GLY A 288 0.00 -5.34 19.39
C GLY A 288 -0.43 -6.63 18.66
N LEU A 289 -1.53 -7.25 19.09
CA LEU A 289 -2.12 -8.39 18.38
C LEU A 289 -2.66 -7.99 17.00
N LEU A 290 -3.32 -6.83 16.89
CA LEU A 290 -3.82 -6.30 15.63
C LEU A 290 -2.66 -6.08 14.64
N GLU A 291 -1.59 -5.43 15.09
CA GLU A 291 -0.40 -5.19 14.27
C GLU A 291 0.23 -6.49 13.77
N LYS A 292 0.36 -7.46 14.66
CA LYS A 292 0.91 -8.78 14.34
C LYS A 292 0.04 -9.52 13.33
N ALA A 293 -1.29 -9.43 13.47
CA ALA A 293 -2.23 -9.98 12.50
C ALA A 293 -2.09 -9.31 11.12
N GLU A 294 -1.97 -7.98 11.09
CA GLU A 294 -1.73 -7.21 9.88
C GLU A 294 -0.41 -7.59 9.20
N GLU A 295 0.65 -7.77 9.99
CA GLU A 295 1.96 -8.21 9.49
C GLU A 295 1.88 -9.59 8.82
N VAL A 296 1.15 -10.54 9.41
CA VAL A 296 0.92 -11.86 8.80
C VAL A 296 0.25 -11.72 7.44
N ILE A 297 -0.84 -10.94 7.36
CA ILE A 297 -1.58 -10.76 6.10
C ILE A 297 -0.70 -10.09 5.05
N ALA A 298 -0.04 -8.98 5.42
CA ALA A 298 0.85 -8.23 4.54
C ALA A 298 1.99 -9.11 4.00
N LYS A 299 2.63 -9.92 4.85
CA LYS A 299 3.75 -10.77 4.47
C LYS A 299 3.33 -11.95 3.60
N VAL A 300 2.16 -12.56 3.83
CA VAL A 300 1.62 -13.60 2.93
C VAL A 300 1.36 -13.01 1.54
N ILE A 301 0.66 -11.88 1.44
CA ILE A 301 0.31 -11.28 0.16
C ILE A 301 1.58 -10.79 -0.56
N LYS A 302 2.51 -10.15 0.16
CA LYS A 302 3.82 -9.76 -0.36
C LYS A 302 4.56 -10.96 -0.94
N GLN A 303 4.67 -12.05 -0.18
CA GLN A 303 5.37 -13.26 -0.65
C GLN A 303 4.68 -13.85 -1.88
N ALA A 304 3.35 -13.84 -1.96
CA ALA A 304 2.62 -14.29 -3.14
C ALA A 304 2.89 -13.42 -4.37
N PHE A 305 3.05 -12.09 -4.20
CA PHE A 305 3.50 -11.23 -5.28
C PHE A 305 4.95 -11.50 -5.69
N LEU A 306 5.83 -11.91 -4.78
CA LEU A 306 7.26 -12.09 -5.07
C LEU A 306 7.63 -13.51 -5.52
N ASP A 307 6.83 -14.52 -5.18
CA ASP A 307 7.09 -15.93 -5.44
C ASP A 307 5.83 -16.62 -5.97
N GLU A 308 5.85 -16.98 -7.25
CA GLU A 308 4.73 -17.69 -7.90
C GLU A 308 4.43 -19.04 -7.26
N LYS A 309 5.46 -19.79 -6.88
CA LYS A 309 5.28 -21.12 -6.26
C LYS A 309 4.62 -20.98 -4.90
N PHE A 310 4.91 -19.88 -4.20
CA PHE A 310 4.21 -19.54 -2.97
C PHE A 310 2.73 -19.20 -3.26
N ALA A 311 2.45 -18.35 -4.25
CA ALA A 311 1.08 -17.99 -4.63
C ALA A 311 0.21 -19.22 -4.97
N LEU A 312 0.76 -20.21 -5.67
CA LEU A 312 0.05 -21.44 -6.07
C LEU A 312 -0.51 -22.26 -4.90
N ARG A 313 -0.03 -22.04 -3.66
CA ARG A 313 -0.59 -22.67 -2.46
C ARG A 313 -2.03 -22.22 -2.16
N TRP A 314 -2.45 -21.05 -2.68
CA TRP A 314 -3.79 -20.47 -2.53
C TRP A 314 -4.68 -20.57 -3.77
N GLU A 315 -4.19 -21.21 -4.84
CA GLU A 315 -4.88 -21.28 -6.13
C GLU A 315 -6.28 -21.92 -6.01
N ASN A 316 -6.38 -23.00 -5.25
CA ASN A 316 -7.62 -23.75 -5.07
C ASN A 316 -7.66 -24.44 -3.70
N GLU A 317 -8.81 -25.07 -3.40
CA GLU A 317 -9.06 -25.72 -2.11
C GLU A 317 -8.12 -26.89 -1.85
N GLU A 318 -7.79 -27.66 -2.88
CA GLU A 318 -6.91 -28.82 -2.79
C GLU A 318 -5.48 -28.39 -2.42
N SER A 319 -4.93 -27.38 -3.12
CA SER A 319 -3.62 -26.79 -2.81
C SER A 319 -3.57 -26.30 -1.37
N LEU A 320 -4.59 -25.56 -0.93
CA LEU A 320 -4.63 -25.02 0.43
C LEU A 320 -4.74 -26.12 1.49
N GLN A 321 -5.58 -27.15 1.25
CA GLN A 321 -5.73 -28.28 2.16
C GLN A 321 -4.44 -29.11 2.25
N LYS A 322 -3.72 -29.27 1.14
CA LYS A 322 -2.43 -29.97 1.10
C LYS A 322 -1.36 -29.21 1.90
N CYS A 323 -1.28 -27.90 1.76
CA CYS A 323 -0.32 -27.07 2.49
C CYS A 323 -0.69 -26.88 3.97
N PHE A 324 -1.97 -26.69 4.26
CA PHE A 324 -2.47 -26.37 5.59
C PHE A 324 -3.68 -27.26 5.95
N PRO A 325 -3.45 -28.55 6.25
CA PRO A 325 -4.53 -29.48 6.55
C PRO A 325 -5.21 -29.12 7.88
N VAL A 326 -6.53 -29.24 7.91
CA VAL A 326 -7.37 -29.13 9.10
C VAL A 326 -7.74 -30.54 9.56
N ILE A 327 -7.51 -30.83 10.83
CA ILE A 327 -8.02 -32.03 11.49
C ILE A 327 -9.27 -31.55 12.23
N ILE A 328 -10.45 -31.84 11.68
CA ILE A 328 -11.75 -31.47 12.23
C ILE A 328 -12.21 -32.55 13.21
#